data_AF-A0A2M8L1L5-F1
#
_entry.id   AF-A0A2M8L1L5-F1
#
_cell.length_a   1.000
_cell.length_b   1.000
_cell.length_c   1.000
_cell.angle_alpha   90.00
_cell.angle_beta   90.00
_cell.angle_gamma   90.00
#
_symmetry.space_group_name_H-M   'P 1'
#
loop_
_entity.id
_entity.type
_entity.pdbx_description
1 polymer ?
#
loop_
_entity_poly.entity_id
_entity_poly.type
_entity_poly.pdbx_seq_one_letter_code
_entity_poly.pdbx_strand_id
1 'polypeptide(L)'
;KGKAVVYDFTVPKNHSFVGNGLVNHNTLLAKAVAGEANVPFYSMAGSEFMEMLVGVGASRVRDLFGTAKKSGKAIIFIDEIDAIGRVRGGMDGGHGEREQTLNQILVEMDGFDTNMAVVVLAATNRGDLLDPALMRPGRFDRRVVLEMPDLKARIGIIQIHAKGKPFVENINWEAVARRTVGFSGADIENMLNESAIKIARENRLLITMADIEESALKVKMGSEKRRDQSDEDRLMTAYHEAGHAIVNYKEDLDTVTKISIVSRGMALGFTLIPPKKDIVHQTKSKLIKTMAMAMGGRAAEEIVFGDITTGASSDISHATNIARDMVTEWGMSELGPINWGPQIDMNDFGKAWMEPAKVSEIMQSKVDEEIKKLANAALAEATKILIENREKLDQVAKLLVLKESIDEAEFEEVMRV
;
A
#
# COMPACT_ATOMS: atom_id res chain seq x y z
N LYS A 1 -13.71 6.91 -22.22
CA LYS A 1 -12.94 6.09 -23.20
C LYS A 1 -11.47 6.07 -22.78
N GLY A 2 -11.13 5.34 -21.72
CA GLY A 2 -9.74 5.01 -21.43
C GLY A 2 -9.50 3.66 -22.06
N LYS A 3 -8.81 3.60 -23.20
CA LYS A 3 -8.36 2.33 -23.74
C LYS A 3 -7.34 1.79 -22.73
N ALA A 4 -7.67 0.72 -22.02
CA ALA A 4 -6.62 -0.17 -21.55
C ALA A 4 -5.78 -0.49 -22.78
N VAL A 5 -4.48 -0.19 -22.73
CA VAL A 5 -3.56 -0.67 -23.76
C VAL A 5 -3.42 -2.16 -23.50
N VAL A 6 -4.42 -2.92 -23.95
CA VAL A 6 -4.29 -4.35 -24.15
C VAL A 6 -3.33 -4.46 -25.32
N TYR A 7 -2.08 -4.80 -25.01
CA TYR A 7 -1.13 -5.13 -26.05
C TYR A 7 -1.67 -6.36 -26.77
N ASP A 8 -1.90 -6.20 -28.07
CA ASP A 8 -2.22 -7.29 -28.95
C ASP A 8 -0.98 -8.20 -29.03
N PHE A 9 -1.01 -9.32 -28.29
CA PHE A 9 0.01 -10.36 -28.36
C PHE A 9 -0.21 -11.30 -29.57
N THR A 10 -1.00 -10.88 -30.58
CA THR A 10 -1.10 -11.62 -31.84
C THR A 10 0.24 -11.55 -32.56
N VAL A 11 0.98 -12.65 -32.46
CA VAL A 11 2.27 -12.86 -33.10
C VAL A 11 2.10 -12.75 -34.63
N PRO A 12 2.74 -11.79 -35.32
CA PRO A 12 2.82 -11.80 -36.77
C PRO A 12 3.48 -13.12 -37.20
N LYS A 13 2.98 -13.76 -38.25
CA LYS A 13 3.37 -15.13 -38.68
C LYS A 13 4.89 -15.38 -38.80
N ASN A 14 5.72 -14.33 -38.83
CA ASN A 14 7.17 -14.40 -39.04
C ASN A 14 7.99 -13.59 -38.02
N HIS A 15 7.52 -13.35 -36.79
CA HIS A 15 8.33 -12.67 -35.75
C HIS A 15 8.21 -13.37 -34.39
N SER A 16 9.35 -13.80 -33.84
CA SER A 16 9.45 -14.39 -32.51
C SER A 16 9.50 -13.29 -31.44
N PHE A 17 8.73 -13.45 -30.37
CA PHE A 17 8.79 -12.56 -29.20
C PHE A 17 9.07 -13.41 -27.97
N VAL A 18 10.24 -13.22 -27.36
CA VAL A 18 10.51 -13.62 -25.98
C VAL A 18 10.09 -12.42 -25.13
N GLY A 19 8.99 -12.55 -24.40
CA GLY A 19 8.47 -11.49 -23.53
C GLY A 19 8.58 -11.93 -22.09
N ASN A 20 9.75 -11.80 -21.49
CA ASN A 20 9.94 -12.24 -20.12
C ASN A 20 9.62 -11.08 -19.16
N GLY A 21 8.56 -11.22 -18.36
CA GLY A 21 7.99 -10.14 -17.56
C GLY A 21 7.98 -10.44 -16.06
N LEU A 22 8.49 -9.52 -15.23
CA LEU A 22 8.20 -9.49 -13.79
C LEU A 22 6.85 -8.80 -13.53
N VAL A 23 5.96 -9.46 -12.79
CA VAL A 23 4.62 -8.99 -12.41
C VAL A 23 4.43 -9.10 -10.90
N ASN A 24 4.15 -8.02 -10.17
CA ASN A 24 3.89 -8.11 -8.73
C ASN A 24 2.57 -8.88 -8.46
N HIS A 25 2.65 -9.97 -7.70
CA HIS A 25 1.52 -10.58 -6.96
C HIS A 25 0.26 -10.90 -7.76
N ASN A 26 0.41 -11.31 -9.02
CA ASN A 26 -0.73 -11.48 -9.90
C ASN A 26 -0.65 -12.75 -10.72
N THR A 27 -0.71 -13.89 -10.01
CA THR A 27 -1.09 -15.18 -10.59
C THR A 27 -2.39 -15.04 -11.42
N LEU A 28 -3.31 -14.16 -11.00
CA LEU A 28 -4.55 -13.87 -11.74
C LEU A 28 -4.28 -13.22 -13.10
N LEU A 29 -3.37 -12.23 -13.18
CA LEU A 29 -3.02 -11.61 -14.46
C LEU A 29 -2.32 -12.61 -15.37
N ALA A 30 -1.37 -13.39 -14.84
CA ALA A 30 -0.67 -14.41 -15.61
C ALA A 30 -1.65 -15.47 -16.18
N LYS A 31 -2.62 -15.91 -15.36
CA LYS A 31 -3.72 -16.78 -15.79
C LYS A 31 -4.61 -16.11 -16.84
N ALA A 32 -4.91 -14.82 -16.69
CA ALA A 32 -5.71 -14.07 -17.66
C ALA A 32 -5.01 -13.95 -19.02
N VAL A 33 -3.69 -13.70 -19.03
CA VAL A 33 -2.89 -13.69 -20.27
C VAL A 33 -2.94 -15.05 -20.96
N ALA A 34 -2.80 -16.15 -20.21
CA ALA A 34 -2.91 -17.49 -20.78
C ALA A 34 -4.30 -17.80 -21.33
N GLY A 35 -5.35 -17.37 -20.63
CA GLY A 35 -6.74 -17.50 -21.05
C GLY A 35 -7.04 -16.72 -22.33
N GLU A 36 -6.55 -15.48 -22.44
CA GLU A 36 -6.72 -14.63 -23.62
C GLU A 36 -5.93 -15.16 -24.83
N ALA A 37 -4.70 -15.64 -24.58
CA ALA A 37 -3.87 -16.24 -25.63
C ALA A 37 -4.30 -17.68 -25.99
N ASN A 38 -5.21 -18.29 -25.21
CA ASN A 38 -5.66 -19.67 -25.35
C ASN A 38 -4.50 -20.68 -25.44
N VAL A 39 -3.54 -20.58 -24.51
CA VAL A 39 -2.36 -21.44 -24.44
C VAL A 39 -2.26 -22.16 -23.08
N PRO A 40 -1.62 -23.35 -23.02
CA PRO A 40 -1.29 -24.00 -21.75
C PRO A 40 -0.57 -23.07 -20.76
N PHE A 41 -0.98 -23.15 -19.50
CA PHE A 41 -0.41 -22.39 -18.39
C PHE A 41 0.24 -23.34 -17.38
N TYR A 42 1.56 -23.24 -17.23
CA TYR A 42 2.33 -23.98 -16.23
C TYR A 42 2.76 -23.02 -15.12
N SER A 43 2.42 -23.32 -13.87
CA SER A 43 2.69 -22.47 -12.73
C SER A 43 3.49 -23.23 -11.68
N MET A 44 4.49 -22.57 -11.08
CA MET A 44 5.28 -23.12 -9.98
C MET A 44 5.71 -21.98 -9.06
N ALA A 45 5.69 -22.17 -7.74
CA ALA A 45 6.24 -21.18 -6.82
C ALA A 45 7.77 -21.29 -6.73
N GLY A 46 8.45 -20.16 -6.54
CA GLY A 46 9.90 -20.07 -6.39
C GLY A 46 10.42 -20.93 -5.24
N SER A 47 9.63 -21.06 -4.18
CA SER A 47 9.91 -21.92 -3.03
C SER A 47 9.86 -23.42 -3.33
N GLU A 48 9.10 -23.86 -4.35
CA GLU A 48 9.04 -25.29 -4.74
C GLU A 48 10.34 -25.79 -5.40
N PHE A 49 11.21 -24.86 -5.79
CA PHE A 49 12.54 -25.16 -6.30
C PHE A 49 13.59 -25.35 -5.21
N MET A 50 13.26 -25.03 -3.95
CA MET A 50 14.15 -25.17 -2.80
C MET A 50 13.86 -26.49 -2.08
N GLU A 51 14.82 -27.40 -2.07
CA GLU A 51 14.70 -28.73 -1.48
C GLU A 51 15.94 -29.12 -0.67
N MET A 52 15.80 -30.04 0.28
CA MET A 52 16.96 -30.50 1.07
C MET A 52 17.97 -31.30 0.23
N LEU A 53 17.56 -31.80 -0.95
CA LEU A 53 18.35 -32.67 -1.81
C LEU A 53 18.97 -31.88 -2.96
N VAL A 54 20.30 -31.87 -3.00
CA VAL A 54 21.09 -31.20 -4.04
C VAL A 54 20.67 -31.68 -5.44
N GLY A 55 20.34 -30.74 -6.32
CA GLY A 55 20.03 -31.00 -7.73
C GLY A 55 18.56 -31.31 -8.03
N VAL A 56 17.70 -31.45 -7.02
CA VAL A 56 16.25 -31.64 -7.24
C VAL A 56 15.63 -30.39 -7.85
N GLY A 57 15.95 -29.20 -7.33
CA GLY A 57 15.48 -27.93 -7.89
C GLY A 57 15.81 -27.78 -9.38
N ALA A 58 17.08 -28.02 -9.76
CA ALA A 58 17.50 -27.98 -11.17
C ALA A 58 16.78 -29.03 -12.04
N SER A 59 16.45 -30.22 -11.51
CA SER A 59 15.67 -31.20 -12.27
C SER A 59 14.25 -30.73 -12.52
N ARG A 60 13.58 -30.17 -11.51
CA ARG A 60 12.21 -29.61 -11.65
C ARG A 60 12.17 -28.50 -12.70
N VAL A 61 13.19 -27.64 -12.73
CA VAL A 61 13.33 -26.61 -13.79
C VAL A 61 13.39 -27.26 -15.17
N ARG A 62 14.27 -28.26 -15.35
CA ARG A 62 14.37 -28.99 -16.64
C ARG A 62 13.03 -29.63 -17.05
N ASP A 63 12.32 -30.22 -16.11
CA ASP A 63 11.03 -30.88 -16.39
C ASP A 63 9.93 -29.86 -16.72
N LEU A 64 9.88 -28.73 -16.02
CA LEU A 64 8.95 -27.63 -16.29
C LEU A 64 9.15 -27.05 -17.70
N PHE A 65 10.39 -26.67 -18.04
CA PHE A 65 10.71 -26.14 -19.36
C PHE A 65 10.57 -27.20 -20.45
N GLY A 66 10.96 -28.44 -20.19
CA GLY A 66 10.79 -29.55 -21.12
C GLY A 66 9.32 -29.83 -21.45
N THR A 67 8.44 -29.74 -20.46
CA THR A 67 6.99 -29.90 -20.65
C THR A 67 6.41 -28.74 -21.47
N ALA A 68 6.79 -27.50 -21.15
CA ALA A 68 6.36 -26.33 -21.91
C ALA A 68 6.84 -26.35 -23.37
N LYS A 69 8.09 -26.77 -23.61
CA LYS A 69 8.68 -26.92 -24.94
C LYS A 69 7.94 -27.96 -25.78
N LYS A 70 7.52 -29.09 -25.20
CA LYS A 70 6.71 -30.12 -25.89
C LYS A 70 5.34 -29.62 -26.35
N SER A 71 4.77 -28.65 -25.64
CA SER A 71 3.48 -28.05 -25.99
C SER A 71 3.57 -27.06 -27.15
N GLY A 72 4.77 -26.62 -27.54
CA GLY A 72 5.03 -25.70 -28.66
C GLY A 72 4.66 -24.24 -28.39
N LYS A 73 3.45 -23.99 -27.85
CA LYS A 73 2.99 -22.69 -27.34
C LYS A 73 2.58 -22.84 -25.88
N ALA A 74 3.17 -22.08 -24.97
CA ALA A 74 2.84 -22.17 -23.55
C ALA A 74 3.28 -20.92 -22.79
N ILE A 75 2.67 -20.70 -21.62
CA ILE A 75 3.13 -19.74 -20.64
C ILE A 75 3.64 -20.50 -19.41
N ILE A 76 4.87 -20.20 -19.01
CA ILE A 76 5.44 -20.61 -17.73
C ILE A 76 5.30 -19.43 -16.78
N PHE A 77 4.77 -19.64 -15.58
CA PHE A 77 4.67 -18.66 -14.52
C PHE A 77 5.44 -19.13 -13.29
N ILE A 78 6.40 -18.31 -12.85
CA ILE A 78 7.18 -18.54 -11.63
C ILE A 78 6.79 -17.50 -10.59
N ASP A 79 6.04 -17.91 -9.57
CA ASP A 79 5.71 -17.00 -8.46
C ASP A 79 6.91 -16.86 -7.50
N GLU A 80 6.97 -15.78 -6.71
CA GLU A 80 8.02 -15.56 -5.71
C GLU A 80 9.46 -15.85 -6.20
N ILE A 81 9.83 -15.37 -7.40
CA ILE A 81 11.14 -15.67 -8.00
C ILE A 81 12.32 -15.19 -7.12
N ASP A 82 12.11 -14.24 -6.21
CA ASP A 82 13.09 -13.79 -5.23
C ASP A 82 13.52 -14.87 -4.22
N ALA A 83 12.72 -15.94 -4.06
CA ALA A 83 13.13 -17.13 -3.30
C ALA A 83 14.41 -17.75 -3.85
N ILE A 84 14.56 -17.81 -5.18
CA ILE A 84 15.71 -18.40 -5.86
C ILE A 84 16.65 -17.38 -6.51
N GLY A 85 16.17 -16.18 -6.81
CA GLY A 85 16.86 -15.19 -7.63
C GLY A 85 17.50 -14.03 -6.87
N ARG A 86 17.81 -14.11 -5.58
CA ARG A 86 18.37 -12.97 -4.80
C ARG A 86 19.88 -12.80 -5.00
N VAL A 87 20.34 -11.54 -5.01
CA VAL A 87 21.77 -11.16 -5.03
C VAL A 87 22.54 -11.78 -3.84
N ARG A 88 23.78 -12.20 -4.11
CA ARG A 88 24.72 -12.78 -3.14
C ARG A 88 24.93 -11.86 -1.92
N GLY A 89 24.88 -12.46 -0.72
CA GLY A 89 25.29 -11.78 0.51
C GLY A 89 25.50 -12.76 1.65
N GLY A 90 26.75 -12.96 2.07
CA GLY A 90 27.10 -13.57 3.35
C GLY A 90 27.40 -15.08 3.33
N MET A 91 28.50 -15.41 4.00
CA MET A 91 29.22 -16.68 4.18
C MET A 91 28.40 -17.73 4.96
N ASP A 92 27.41 -18.38 4.32
CA ASP A 92 26.64 -19.47 4.94
C ASP A 92 26.35 -20.63 3.97
N GLY A 93 26.41 -21.87 4.44
CA GLY A 93 26.58 -23.11 3.65
C GLY A 93 25.37 -23.60 2.84
N GLY A 94 24.32 -22.80 2.68
CA GLY A 94 23.08 -23.16 1.95
C GLY A 94 23.05 -22.72 0.48
N HIS A 95 24.11 -22.08 -0.03
CA HIS A 95 24.08 -21.43 -1.35
C HIS A 95 24.08 -22.37 -2.56
N GLY A 96 24.62 -23.59 -2.43
CA GLY A 96 24.91 -24.43 -3.60
C GLY A 96 23.67 -24.88 -4.39
N GLU A 97 22.60 -25.29 -3.71
CA GLU A 97 21.39 -25.79 -4.36
C GLU A 97 20.61 -24.66 -5.03
N ARG A 98 20.49 -23.52 -4.33
CA ARG A 98 19.87 -22.32 -4.85
C ARG A 98 20.58 -21.80 -6.09
N GLU A 99 21.90 -21.66 -6.04
CA GLU A 99 22.70 -21.20 -7.18
C GLU A 99 22.60 -22.17 -8.35
N GLN A 100 22.63 -23.48 -8.10
CA GLN A 100 22.47 -24.48 -9.14
C GLN A 100 21.11 -24.35 -9.83
N THR A 101 20.05 -24.15 -9.07
CA THR A 101 18.68 -24.05 -9.59
C THR A 101 18.47 -22.74 -10.36
N LEU A 102 19.00 -21.62 -9.85
CA LEU A 102 19.00 -20.34 -10.56
C LEU A 102 19.75 -20.46 -11.89
N ASN A 103 20.96 -21.02 -11.89
CA ASN A 103 21.74 -21.21 -13.11
C ASN A 103 21.01 -22.11 -14.12
N GLN A 104 20.28 -23.13 -13.66
CA GLN A 104 19.50 -23.97 -14.55
C GLN A 104 18.36 -23.19 -15.22
N ILE A 105 17.68 -22.29 -14.51
CA ILE A 105 16.67 -21.41 -15.13
C ILE A 105 17.31 -20.54 -16.20
N LEU A 106 18.47 -19.95 -15.91
CA LEU A 106 19.19 -19.12 -16.88
C LEU A 106 19.57 -19.91 -18.13
N VAL A 107 20.05 -21.15 -17.97
CA VAL A 107 20.39 -22.05 -19.10
C VAL A 107 19.15 -22.41 -19.91
N GLU A 108 18.01 -22.70 -19.27
CA GLU A 108 16.77 -23.01 -19.98
C GLU A 108 16.20 -21.80 -20.74
N MET A 109 16.34 -20.59 -20.17
CA MET A 109 15.94 -19.33 -20.81
C MET A 109 16.84 -18.97 -22.00
N ASP A 110 18.16 -19.13 -21.86
CA ASP A 110 19.12 -18.89 -22.95
C ASP A 110 19.01 -19.98 -24.05
N GLY A 111 18.47 -21.15 -23.71
CA GLY A 111 18.32 -22.32 -24.59
C GLY A 111 17.01 -22.42 -25.38
N PHE A 112 16.23 -21.34 -25.51
CA PHE A 112 15.05 -21.34 -26.38
C PHE A 112 15.45 -21.21 -27.85
N ASP A 113 14.92 -22.10 -28.69
CA ASP A 113 15.07 -22.01 -30.14
C ASP A 113 14.12 -20.93 -30.70
N THR A 114 14.54 -20.27 -31.78
CA THR A 114 13.80 -19.21 -32.48
C THR A 114 12.39 -19.61 -32.92
N ASN A 115 12.12 -20.90 -33.09
CA ASN A 115 10.82 -21.45 -33.51
C ASN A 115 9.87 -21.81 -32.36
N MET A 116 10.27 -21.64 -31.09
CA MET A 116 9.41 -21.92 -29.94
C MET A 116 8.67 -20.66 -29.47
N ALA A 117 7.36 -20.77 -29.22
CA ALA A 117 6.54 -19.67 -28.72
C ALA A 117 6.18 -19.92 -27.24
N VAL A 118 7.21 -20.00 -26.40
CA VAL A 118 7.09 -20.13 -24.95
C VAL A 118 7.40 -18.78 -24.30
N VAL A 119 6.51 -18.34 -23.42
CA VAL A 119 6.66 -17.09 -22.67
C VAL A 119 6.89 -17.41 -21.20
N VAL A 120 7.91 -16.81 -20.59
CA VAL A 120 8.20 -16.99 -19.16
C VAL A 120 7.81 -15.72 -18.40
N LEU A 121 6.79 -15.82 -17.57
CA LEU A 121 6.36 -14.79 -16.64
C LEU A 121 6.90 -15.13 -15.25
N ALA A 122 7.32 -14.12 -14.50
CA ALA A 122 7.72 -14.29 -13.11
C ALA A 122 7.06 -13.23 -12.23
N ALA A 123 6.88 -13.52 -10.95
CA ALA A 123 6.35 -12.58 -9.98
C ALA A 123 7.28 -12.44 -8.77
N THR A 124 7.38 -11.21 -8.25
CA THR A 124 8.14 -10.90 -7.04
C THR A 124 7.54 -9.69 -6.35
N ASN A 125 7.74 -9.56 -5.03
CA ASN A 125 7.56 -8.29 -4.33
C ASN A 125 8.83 -7.46 -4.25
N ARG A 126 9.98 -8.11 -4.45
CA ARG A 126 11.29 -7.56 -4.14
C ARG A 126 12.16 -7.55 -5.39
N GLY A 127 11.69 -6.86 -6.42
CA GLY A 127 12.45 -6.70 -7.67
C GLY A 127 13.81 -6.03 -7.48
N ASP A 128 13.96 -5.24 -6.41
CA ASP A 128 15.20 -4.63 -5.93
C ASP A 128 16.25 -5.65 -5.48
N LEU A 129 15.82 -6.83 -5.06
CA LEU A 129 16.69 -7.88 -4.54
C LEU A 129 17.14 -8.90 -5.58
N LEU A 130 16.57 -8.85 -6.78
CA LEU A 130 16.85 -9.85 -7.81
C LEU A 130 18.26 -9.72 -8.38
N ASP A 131 18.86 -10.87 -8.71
CA ASP A 131 20.15 -10.95 -9.38
C ASP A 131 20.06 -10.23 -10.73
N PRO A 132 20.91 -9.23 -11.00
CA PRO A 132 20.95 -8.53 -12.29
C PRO A 132 21.13 -9.47 -13.49
N ALA A 133 21.68 -10.68 -13.29
CA ALA A 133 21.79 -11.69 -14.33
C ALA A 133 20.42 -12.16 -14.85
N LEU A 134 19.38 -12.17 -14.02
CA LEU A 134 18.01 -12.48 -14.44
C LEU A 134 17.41 -11.41 -15.35
N MET A 135 17.85 -10.16 -15.19
CA MET A 135 17.31 -8.99 -15.90
C MET A 135 18.04 -8.65 -17.20
N ARG A 136 19.00 -9.48 -17.63
CA ARG A 136 19.75 -9.25 -18.87
C ARG A 136 18.90 -9.52 -20.11
N PRO A 137 19.16 -8.84 -21.24
CA PRO A 137 18.48 -9.12 -22.51
C PRO A 137 18.51 -10.61 -22.87
N GLY A 138 17.36 -11.15 -23.27
CA GLY A 138 17.18 -12.58 -23.54
C GLY A 138 16.62 -13.38 -22.34
N ARG A 139 16.71 -12.83 -21.13
CA ARG A 139 16.07 -13.34 -19.90
C ARG A 139 14.92 -12.41 -19.54
N PHE A 140 14.69 -12.03 -18.28
CA PHE A 140 13.64 -11.08 -17.89
C PHE A 140 13.94 -9.66 -18.34
N ASP A 141 13.82 -9.43 -19.64
CA ASP A 141 14.12 -8.19 -20.34
C ASP A 141 12.97 -7.17 -20.28
N ARG A 142 11.77 -7.59 -19.84
CA ARG A 142 10.60 -6.74 -19.61
C ARG A 142 10.23 -6.69 -18.15
N ARG A 143 9.84 -5.51 -17.69
CA ARG A 143 9.30 -5.31 -16.35
C ARG A 143 7.94 -4.64 -16.46
N VAL A 144 6.94 -5.25 -15.83
CA VAL A 144 5.59 -4.70 -15.74
C VAL A 144 5.32 -4.39 -14.28
N VAL A 145 5.46 -3.11 -13.92
CA VAL A 145 5.12 -2.67 -12.57
C VAL A 145 3.61 -2.54 -12.48
N LEU A 146 3.01 -3.28 -11.55
CA LEU A 146 1.60 -3.13 -11.20
C LEU A 146 1.49 -2.20 -10.01
N GLU A 147 0.91 -1.03 -10.26
CA GLU A 147 0.62 -0.03 -9.24
C GLU A 147 -0.70 -0.31 -8.54
N MET A 148 -0.91 0.36 -7.40
CA MET A 148 -2.19 0.32 -6.70
C MET A 148 -3.30 0.88 -7.61
N PRO A 149 -4.53 0.32 -7.55
CA PRO A 149 -5.60 0.70 -8.45
C PRO A 149 -6.06 2.15 -8.23
N ASP A 150 -6.20 2.88 -9.34
CA ASP A 150 -6.83 4.21 -9.37
C ASP A 150 -8.34 4.13 -9.10
N LEU A 151 -9.03 5.27 -8.95
CA LEU A 151 -10.48 5.29 -8.69
C LEU A 151 -11.30 4.46 -9.70
N LYS A 152 -10.96 4.51 -11.00
CA LYS A 152 -11.70 3.79 -12.05
C LYS A 152 -11.43 2.30 -12.00
N ALA A 153 -10.18 1.91 -11.75
CA ALA A 153 -9.77 0.53 -11.55
C ALA A 153 -10.45 -0.06 -10.32
N ARG A 154 -10.51 0.67 -9.20
CA ARG A 154 -11.25 0.25 -8.00
C ARG A 154 -12.72 -0.02 -8.31
N ILE A 155 -13.40 0.86 -9.06
CA ILE A 155 -14.79 0.62 -9.51
C ILE A 155 -14.90 -0.67 -10.33
N GLY A 156 -13.98 -0.89 -11.29
CA GLY A 156 -13.97 -2.10 -12.10
C GLY A 156 -13.75 -3.38 -11.28
N ILE A 157 -12.81 -3.35 -10.34
CA ILE A 157 -12.53 -4.46 -9.42
C ILE A 157 -13.75 -4.75 -8.53
N ILE A 158 -14.36 -3.71 -7.96
CA ILE A 158 -15.60 -3.84 -7.17
C ILE A 158 -16.69 -4.54 -8.00
N GLN A 159 -16.90 -4.12 -9.25
CA GLN A 159 -17.92 -4.70 -10.13
C GLN A 159 -17.65 -6.18 -10.45
N ILE A 160 -16.38 -6.59 -10.55
CA ILE A 160 -16.01 -8.00 -10.76
C ILE A 160 -16.37 -8.83 -9.52
N HIS A 161 -15.91 -8.40 -8.34
CA HIS A 161 -16.10 -9.16 -7.09
C HIS A 161 -17.51 -9.01 -6.49
N ALA A 162 -18.31 -8.06 -6.96
CA ALA A 162 -19.73 -7.92 -6.63
C ALA A 162 -20.59 -8.98 -7.33
N LYS A 163 -20.14 -9.57 -8.45
CA LYS A 163 -20.91 -10.61 -9.14
C LYS A 163 -21.17 -11.80 -8.21
N GLY A 164 -22.43 -12.22 -8.16
CA GLY A 164 -22.87 -13.38 -7.36
C GLY A 164 -23.12 -13.09 -5.87
N LYS A 165 -22.99 -11.84 -5.42
CA LYS A 165 -23.33 -11.44 -4.04
C LYS A 165 -24.65 -10.65 -4.00
N PRO A 166 -25.48 -10.83 -2.95
CA PRO A 166 -26.79 -10.18 -2.88
C PRO A 166 -26.66 -8.76 -2.30
N PHE A 167 -26.76 -7.74 -3.14
CA PHE A 167 -26.75 -6.32 -2.74
C PHE A 167 -28.15 -5.70 -2.79
N VAL A 168 -28.39 -4.67 -1.99
CA VAL A 168 -29.57 -3.80 -2.19
C VAL A 168 -29.51 -3.12 -3.55
N GLU A 169 -30.68 -2.74 -4.08
CA GLU A 169 -30.76 -1.96 -5.31
C GLU A 169 -30.11 -0.57 -5.11
N ASN A 170 -29.47 -0.04 -6.16
CA ASN A 170 -28.91 1.31 -6.21
C ASN A 170 -27.74 1.60 -5.24
N ILE A 171 -26.81 0.66 -5.03
CA ILE A 171 -25.55 0.96 -4.35
C ILE A 171 -24.71 1.95 -5.17
N ASN A 172 -24.26 3.02 -4.51
CA ASN A 172 -23.32 3.97 -5.09
C ASN A 172 -21.88 3.44 -5.02
N TRP A 173 -21.47 2.70 -6.04
CA TRP A 173 -20.12 2.14 -6.13
C TRP A 173 -19.02 3.19 -6.25
N GLU A 174 -19.32 4.39 -6.76
CA GLU A 174 -18.35 5.48 -6.82
C GLU A 174 -18.02 6.00 -5.41
N ALA A 175 -19.04 6.11 -4.54
CA ALA A 175 -18.83 6.46 -3.14
C ALA A 175 -17.99 5.41 -2.40
N VAL A 176 -18.25 4.12 -2.64
CA VAL A 176 -17.42 3.03 -2.09
C VAL A 176 -15.97 3.16 -2.56
N ALA A 177 -15.74 3.33 -3.86
CA ALA A 177 -14.40 3.40 -4.43
C ALA A 177 -13.58 4.63 -3.96
N ARG A 178 -14.25 5.73 -3.59
CA ARG A 178 -13.58 6.90 -2.99
C ARG A 178 -13.14 6.66 -1.55
N ARG A 179 -13.81 5.77 -0.83
CA ARG A 179 -13.48 5.44 0.57
C ARG A 179 -12.42 4.33 0.69
N THR A 180 -12.21 3.55 -0.38
CA THR A 180 -11.21 2.47 -0.46
C THR A 180 -9.89 2.91 -1.08
N VAL A 181 -9.49 4.17 -0.91
CA VAL A 181 -8.18 4.65 -1.37
C VAL A 181 -7.07 3.89 -0.65
N GLY A 182 -6.09 3.41 -1.42
CA GLY A 182 -5.00 2.58 -0.92
C GLY A 182 -5.36 1.10 -0.76
N PHE A 183 -6.53 0.66 -1.21
CA PHE A 183 -6.87 -0.77 -1.22
C PHE A 183 -6.27 -1.44 -2.47
N SER A 184 -5.69 -2.62 -2.28
CA SER A 184 -5.35 -3.53 -3.37
C SER A 184 -6.61 -4.23 -3.91
N GLY A 185 -6.48 -4.95 -5.03
CA GLY A 185 -7.59 -5.77 -5.54
C GLY A 185 -8.06 -6.83 -4.53
N ALA A 186 -7.13 -7.43 -3.81
CA ALA A 186 -7.41 -8.42 -2.76
C ALA A 186 -8.13 -7.78 -1.55
N ASP A 187 -7.78 -6.55 -1.17
CA ASP A 187 -8.47 -5.84 -0.08
C ASP A 187 -9.93 -5.52 -0.44
N ILE A 188 -10.18 -5.16 -1.70
CA ILE A 188 -11.54 -4.92 -2.21
C ILE A 188 -12.35 -6.22 -2.22
N GLU A 189 -11.75 -7.32 -2.68
CA GLU A 189 -12.40 -8.63 -2.62
C GLU A 189 -12.74 -9.03 -1.18
N ASN A 190 -11.77 -8.89 -0.28
CA ASN A 190 -11.93 -9.20 1.13
C ASN A 190 -13.04 -8.35 1.78
N MET A 191 -13.06 -7.04 1.48
CA MET A 191 -14.11 -6.12 1.95
C MET A 191 -15.51 -6.61 1.55
N LEU A 192 -15.73 -6.97 0.29
CA LEU A 192 -17.05 -7.44 -0.17
C LEU A 192 -17.42 -8.81 0.40
N ASN A 193 -16.44 -9.69 0.62
CA ASN A 193 -16.65 -10.98 1.27
C ASN A 193 -17.02 -10.81 2.75
N GLU A 194 -16.34 -9.91 3.47
CA GLU A 194 -16.65 -9.55 4.85
C GLU A 194 -18.07 -8.96 4.98
N SER A 195 -18.51 -8.15 4.02
CA SER A 195 -19.89 -7.67 3.98
C SER A 195 -20.91 -8.80 3.86
N ALA A 196 -20.62 -9.80 3.02
CA ALA A 196 -21.46 -10.97 2.85
C ALA A 196 -21.49 -11.86 4.11
N ILE A 197 -20.33 -12.07 4.76
CA ILE A 197 -20.24 -12.81 6.01
C ILE A 197 -21.03 -12.11 7.12
N LYS A 198 -20.94 -10.78 7.20
CA LYS A 198 -21.67 -9.98 8.20
C LYS A 198 -23.18 -10.18 8.09
N ILE A 199 -23.75 -10.02 6.89
CA ILE A 199 -25.20 -10.20 6.71
C ILE A 199 -25.64 -11.65 6.97
N ALA A 200 -24.81 -12.64 6.63
CA ALA A 200 -25.10 -14.04 6.90
C ALA A 200 -25.16 -14.32 8.41
N ARG A 201 -24.25 -13.71 9.20
CA ARG A 201 -24.27 -13.78 10.67
C ARG A 201 -25.50 -13.12 11.28
N GLU A 202 -25.99 -12.05 10.66
CA GLU A 202 -27.19 -11.32 11.08
C GLU A 202 -28.50 -11.93 10.54
N ASN A 203 -28.45 -13.06 9.82
CA ASN A 203 -29.58 -13.67 9.12
C ASN A 203 -30.30 -12.69 8.17
N ARG A 204 -29.55 -11.79 7.54
CA ARG A 204 -30.03 -10.83 6.53
C ARG A 204 -29.72 -11.33 5.13
N LEU A 205 -30.60 -11.01 4.17
CA LEU A 205 -30.49 -11.48 2.78
C LEU A 205 -29.72 -10.53 1.86
N LEU A 206 -29.70 -9.22 2.16
CA LEU A 206 -29.15 -8.18 1.29
C LEU A 206 -28.09 -7.36 2.00
N ILE A 207 -26.96 -7.13 1.31
CA ILE A 207 -25.86 -6.27 1.71
C ILE A 207 -26.23 -4.81 1.45
N THR A 208 -26.15 -3.97 2.48
CA THR A 208 -26.40 -2.52 2.39
C THR A 208 -25.10 -1.73 2.26
N MET A 209 -25.21 -0.43 1.92
CA MET A 209 -24.06 0.48 1.92
C MET A 209 -23.36 0.53 3.29
N ALA A 210 -24.13 0.55 4.38
CA ALA A 210 -23.57 0.56 5.74
C ALA A 210 -22.74 -0.70 6.05
N ASP A 211 -23.12 -1.86 5.51
CA ASP A 211 -22.36 -3.11 5.69
C ASP A 211 -21.02 -3.08 4.93
N ILE A 212 -21.01 -2.48 3.73
CA ILE A 212 -19.78 -2.28 2.94
C ILE A 212 -18.86 -1.29 3.65
N GLU A 213 -19.40 -0.18 4.17
CA GLU A 213 -18.62 0.82 4.90
C GLU A 213 -17.99 0.24 6.16
N GLU A 214 -18.76 -0.52 6.93
CA GLU A 214 -18.26 -1.22 8.12
C GLU A 214 -17.18 -2.26 7.78
N SER A 215 -17.36 -2.99 6.68
CA SER A 215 -16.36 -3.96 6.19
C SER A 215 -15.09 -3.27 5.69
N ALA A 216 -15.21 -2.11 5.04
CA ALA A 216 -14.07 -1.33 4.61
C ALA A 216 -13.23 -0.85 5.80
N LEU A 217 -13.90 -0.36 6.85
CA LEU A 217 -13.24 -0.01 8.12
C LEU A 217 -12.57 -1.22 8.75
N LYS A 218 -13.24 -2.38 8.76
CA LYS A 218 -12.67 -3.62 9.30
C LYS A 218 -11.42 -4.08 8.54
N VAL A 219 -11.41 -4.01 7.21
CA VAL A 219 -10.23 -4.37 6.40
C VAL A 219 -9.09 -3.39 6.62
N LYS A 220 -9.39 -2.07 6.70
CA LYS A 220 -8.37 -1.03 6.83
C LYS A 220 -7.75 -0.94 8.23
N MET A 221 -8.57 -1.07 9.28
CA MET A 221 -8.19 -0.78 10.68
C MET A 221 -8.28 -1.99 11.60
N GLY A 222 -8.80 -3.11 11.10
CA GLY A 222 -9.07 -4.30 11.89
C GLY A 222 -10.46 -4.29 12.54
N SER A 223 -10.79 -5.40 13.21
CA SER A 223 -12.08 -5.57 13.87
C SER A 223 -12.26 -4.58 15.02
N GLU A 224 -13.52 -4.16 15.21
CA GLU A 224 -13.93 -3.39 16.38
C GLU A 224 -13.65 -4.19 17.66
N LYS A 225 -13.04 -3.54 18.64
CA LYS A 225 -12.83 -4.08 19.98
C LYS A 225 -13.50 -3.17 20.99
N ARG A 226 -14.45 -3.70 21.74
CA ARG A 226 -14.94 -3.06 22.96
C ARG A 226 -13.93 -3.37 24.06
N ARG A 227 -13.09 -2.40 24.38
CA ARG A 227 -12.19 -2.45 25.53
C ARG A 227 -12.92 -1.83 26.71
N ASP A 228 -12.72 -2.38 27.90
CA ASP A 228 -13.13 -1.73 29.14
C ASP A 228 -12.22 -0.52 29.34
N GLN A 229 -12.67 0.64 28.87
CA GLN A 229 -11.99 1.93 29.03
C GLN A 229 -12.63 2.68 30.20
N SER A 230 -11.81 3.39 30.96
CA SER A 230 -12.35 4.33 31.96
C SER A 230 -13.04 5.50 31.26
N ASP A 231 -13.95 6.17 31.96
CA ASP A 231 -14.61 7.38 31.43
C ASP A 231 -13.59 8.49 31.13
N GLU A 232 -12.49 8.54 31.89
CA GLU A 232 -11.37 9.46 31.66
C GLU A 232 -10.62 9.13 30.35
N ASP A 233 -10.29 7.85 30.11
CA ASP A 233 -9.62 7.41 28.87
C ASP A 233 -10.49 7.68 27.64
N ARG A 234 -11.80 7.46 27.78
CA ARG A 234 -12.77 7.72 26.73
C ARG A 234 -12.88 9.21 26.43
N LEU A 235 -12.91 10.06 27.45
CA LEU A 235 -12.93 11.51 27.30
C LEU A 235 -11.64 12.00 26.64
N MET A 236 -10.50 11.48 27.05
CA MET A 236 -9.18 11.80 26.51
C MET A 236 -9.10 11.45 25.02
N THR A 237 -9.55 10.24 24.64
CA THR A 237 -9.65 9.82 23.24
C THR A 237 -10.59 10.73 22.44
N ALA A 238 -11.71 11.16 23.03
CA ALA A 238 -12.64 12.08 22.36
C ALA A 238 -12.01 13.44 22.06
N TYR A 239 -11.25 14.00 23.01
CA TYR A 239 -10.51 15.25 22.79
C TYR A 239 -9.39 15.08 21.76
N HIS A 240 -8.69 13.95 21.78
CA HIS A 240 -7.65 13.63 20.81
C HIS A 240 -8.20 13.61 19.37
N GLU A 241 -9.26 12.83 19.13
CA GLU A 241 -9.88 12.73 17.79
C GLU A 241 -10.54 14.04 17.35
N ALA A 242 -11.18 14.76 18.28
CA ALA A 242 -11.71 16.09 18.00
C ALA A 242 -10.60 17.08 17.60
N GLY A 243 -9.41 16.96 18.21
CA GLY A 243 -8.22 17.73 17.87
C GLY A 243 -7.83 17.58 16.39
N HIS A 244 -7.70 16.33 15.92
CA HIS A 244 -7.43 16.05 14.51
C HIS A 244 -8.49 16.63 13.58
N ALA A 245 -9.76 16.41 13.90
CA ALA A 245 -10.87 16.84 13.05
C ALA A 245 -10.96 18.37 12.91
N ILE A 246 -10.81 19.11 14.02
CA ILE A 246 -10.90 20.58 14.00
C ILE A 246 -9.72 21.20 13.26
N VAL A 247 -8.50 20.72 13.51
CA VAL A 247 -7.31 21.22 12.80
C VAL A 247 -7.44 20.93 11.32
N ASN A 248 -7.88 19.73 10.94
CA ASN A 248 -8.14 19.37 9.55
C ASN A 248 -9.12 20.34 8.86
N TYR A 249 -10.26 20.61 9.52
CA TYR A 249 -11.30 21.48 8.99
C TYR A 249 -10.80 22.92 8.82
N LYS A 250 -10.08 23.46 9.81
CA LYS A 250 -9.58 24.85 9.78
C LYS A 250 -8.45 25.04 8.78
N GLU A 251 -7.66 24.01 8.54
CA GLU A 251 -6.61 24.02 7.52
C GLU A 251 -7.12 23.81 6.09
N ASP A 252 -8.44 23.64 5.89
CA ASP A 252 -9.04 23.40 4.57
C ASP A 252 -8.41 22.20 3.84
N LEU A 253 -8.25 21.10 4.60
CA LEU A 253 -7.81 19.82 4.05
C LEU A 253 -8.99 19.05 3.43
N ASP A 254 -8.75 17.78 3.08
CA ASP A 254 -9.80 16.88 2.61
C ASP A 254 -10.89 16.69 3.70
N THR A 255 -12.14 16.43 3.30
CA THR A 255 -13.29 16.45 4.22
C THR A 255 -13.22 15.33 5.27
N VAL A 256 -13.55 15.65 6.51
CA VAL A 256 -13.70 14.68 7.60
C VAL A 256 -15.01 13.92 7.42
N THR A 257 -14.93 12.63 7.06
CA THR A 257 -16.14 11.82 6.80
C THR A 257 -16.69 11.19 8.08
N LYS A 258 -15.83 10.77 9.00
CA LYS A 258 -16.23 10.08 10.23
C LYS A 258 -15.18 10.25 11.32
N ILE A 259 -15.63 10.46 12.55
CA ILE A 259 -14.79 10.52 13.74
C ILE A 259 -15.33 9.50 14.74
N SER A 260 -14.48 8.69 15.34
CA SER A 260 -14.89 7.63 16.27
C SER A 260 -13.90 7.45 17.40
N ILE A 261 -14.41 7.23 18.61
CA ILE A 261 -13.62 6.87 19.79
C ILE A 261 -13.68 5.36 20.09
N VAL A 262 -14.23 4.58 19.16
CA VAL A 262 -14.34 3.13 19.30
C VAL A 262 -13.06 2.48 18.78
N SER A 263 -12.40 1.71 19.65
CA SER A 263 -11.12 1.10 19.31
C SER A 263 -11.24 0.08 18.17
N ARG A 264 -10.30 0.15 17.21
CA ARG A 264 -10.19 -0.79 16.08
C ARG A 264 -8.76 -1.25 15.91
N GLY A 265 -8.57 -2.56 15.93
CA GLY A 265 -7.24 -3.15 15.87
C GLY A 265 -6.33 -2.62 16.99
N MET A 266 -5.34 -1.81 16.61
CA MET A 266 -4.38 -1.15 17.51
C MET A 266 -4.76 0.29 17.86
N ALA A 267 -5.65 0.93 17.10
CA ALA A 267 -6.07 2.31 17.31
C ALA A 267 -7.14 2.41 18.41
N LEU A 268 -7.03 3.43 19.28
CA LEU A 268 -8.00 3.70 20.35
C LEU A 268 -9.20 4.51 19.84
N GLY A 269 -8.96 5.42 18.91
CA GLY A 269 -9.95 6.16 18.12
C GLY A 269 -9.43 6.34 16.70
N PHE A 270 -10.24 6.96 15.83
CA PHE A 270 -9.78 7.38 14.51
C PHE A 270 -10.62 8.52 13.91
N THR A 271 -9.95 9.31 13.08
CA THR A 271 -10.54 10.35 12.23
C THR A 271 -10.33 10.00 10.76
N LEU A 272 -11.42 9.71 10.05
CA LEU A 272 -11.38 9.27 8.66
C LEU A 272 -11.50 10.45 7.69
N ILE A 273 -10.41 10.69 6.95
CA ILE A 273 -10.29 11.76 5.95
C ILE A 273 -9.92 11.15 4.59
N PRO A 274 -10.90 10.66 3.80
CA PRO A 274 -10.63 10.12 2.48
C PRO A 274 -10.30 11.27 1.50
N PRO A 275 -9.28 11.15 0.64
CA PRO A 275 -8.95 12.20 -0.30
C PRO A 275 -10.04 12.36 -1.37
N LYS A 276 -10.36 13.60 -1.74
CA LYS A 276 -11.42 13.88 -2.75
C LYS A 276 -11.06 13.37 -4.15
N LYS A 277 -9.77 13.30 -4.45
CA LYS A 277 -9.20 12.85 -5.74
C LYS A 277 -7.90 12.09 -5.47
N ASP A 278 -7.54 11.18 -6.37
CA ASP A 278 -6.24 10.51 -6.31
C ASP A 278 -5.13 11.59 -6.38
N ILE A 279 -4.23 11.57 -5.41
CA ILE A 279 -3.20 12.61 -5.22
C ILE A 279 -1.97 12.23 -6.04
N VAL A 280 -1.70 12.98 -7.11
CA VAL A 280 -0.50 12.80 -7.93
C VAL A 280 0.65 13.71 -7.46
N HIS A 281 0.33 14.90 -6.96
CA HIS A 281 1.31 15.88 -6.51
C HIS A 281 0.91 16.44 -5.15
N GLN A 282 1.90 16.64 -4.28
CA GLN A 282 1.73 17.28 -2.98
C GLN A 282 2.56 18.56 -2.89
N THR A 283 1.90 19.66 -2.54
CA THR A 283 2.57 20.95 -2.32
C THR A 283 3.15 21.02 -0.92
N LYS A 284 4.26 21.75 -0.74
CA LYS A 284 4.84 22.06 0.58
C LYS A 284 3.79 22.56 1.59
N SER A 285 2.91 23.47 1.18
CA SER A 285 1.86 24.00 2.05
C SER A 285 0.91 22.91 2.53
N LYS A 286 0.43 22.03 1.63
CA LYS A 286 -0.43 20.90 2.02
C LYS A 286 0.28 19.94 2.99
N LEU A 287 1.57 19.66 2.81
CA LEU A 287 2.35 18.81 3.71
C LEU A 287 2.45 19.41 5.12
N ILE A 288 2.74 20.71 5.23
CA ILE A 288 2.78 21.42 6.52
C ILE A 288 1.42 21.35 7.22
N LYS A 289 0.33 21.55 6.49
CA LYS A 289 -1.04 21.41 7.01
C LYS A 289 -1.34 19.99 7.49
N THR A 290 -0.91 18.98 6.74
CA THR A 290 -1.04 17.56 7.15
C THR A 290 -0.26 17.28 8.43
N MET A 291 0.93 17.85 8.60
CA MET A 291 1.70 17.74 9.84
C MET A 291 0.98 18.42 11.01
N ALA A 292 0.40 19.61 10.81
CA ALA A 292 -0.38 20.29 11.84
C ALA A 292 -1.60 19.44 12.26
N MET A 293 -2.32 18.87 11.29
CA MET A 293 -3.43 17.95 11.54
C MET A 293 -2.99 16.72 12.34
N ALA A 294 -1.86 16.10 12.00
CA ALA A 294 -1.31 14.97 12.77
C ALA A 294 -0.93 15.38 14.21
N MET A 295 -0.45 16.60 14.43
CA MET A 295 -0.15 17.09 15.79
C MET A 295 -1.40 17.50 16.59
N GLY A 296 -2.58 17.54 15.94
CA GLY A 296 -3.84 18.01 16.54
C GLY A 296 -4.29 17.22 17.77
N GLY A 297 -4.17 15.88 17.75
CA GLY A 297 -4.58 15.04 18.89
C GLY A 297 -3.76 15.31 20.14
N ARG A 298 -2.42 15.34 20.01
CA ARG A 298 -1.51 15.71 21.11
C ARG A 298 -1.75 17.13 21.62
N ALA A 299 -1.93 18.09 20.72
CA ALA A 299 -2.20 19.47 21.10
C ALA A 299 -3.51 19.58 21.90
N ALA A 300 -4.56 18.85 21.51
CA ALA A 300 -5.81 18.83 22.25
C ALA A 300 -5.64 18.26 23.67
N GLU A 301 -4.87 17.17 23.83
CA GLU A 301 -4.56 16.60 25.14
C GLU A 301 -3.86 17.62 26.05
N GLU A 302 -2.81 18.27 25.53
CA GLU A 302 -2.01 19.24 26.29
C GLU A 302 -2.84 20.45 26.75
N ILE A 303 -3.74 20.98 25.90
CA ILE A 303 -4.59 22.14 26.25
C ILE A 303 -5.68 21.75 27.26
N VAL A 304 -6.22 20.54 27.19
CA VAL A 304 -7.37 20.13 28.01
C VAL A 304 -6.92 19.54 29.35
N PHE A 305 -5.95 18.63 29.33
CA PHE A 305 -5.53 17.85 30.50
C PHE A 305 -4.23 18.38 31.12
N GLY A 306 -3.46 19.20 30.40
CA GLY A 306 -2.17 19.70 30.88
C GLY A 306 -1.09 18.62 30.95
N ASP A 307 -1.35 17.44 30.39
CA ASP A 307 -0.43 16.31 30.32
C ASP A 307 -0.55 15.64 28.94
N ILE A 308 0.48 14.89 28.55
CA ILE A 308 0.59 14.25 27.24
C ILE A 308 0.55 12.74 27.38
N THR A 309 -0.08 12.06 26.42
CA THR A 309 -0.22 10.60 26.44
C THR A 309 0.74 9.91 25.48
N THR A 310 0.85 8.59 25.63
CA THR A 310 1.53 7.71 24.65
C THR A 310 0.68 7.45 23.40
N GLY A 311 -0.59 7.87 23.39
CA GLY A 311 -1.54 7.67 22.28
C GLY A 311 -1.11 8.36 21.00
N ALA A 312 -0.49 9.54 21.11
CA ALA A 312 -0.03 10.35 19.96
C ALA A 312 1.24 9.82 19.27
N SER A 313 1.77 8.65 19.66
CA SER A 313 3.03 8.13 19.13
C SER A 313 2.99 7.88 17.62
N SER A 314 1.88 7.37 17.08
CA SER A 314 1.69 7.19 15.64
C SER A 314 1.70 8.50 14.88
N ASP A 315 1.08 9.54 15.43
CA ASP A 315 0.91 10.83 14.75
C ASP A 315 2.21 11.62 14.74
N ILE A 316 2.96 11.57 15.85
CA ILE A 316 4.32 12.08 15.92
C ILE A 316 5.20 11.37 14.89
N SER A 317 5.13 10.05 14.80
CA SER A 317 5.90 9.28 13.82
C SER A 317 5.56 9.69 12.38
N HIS A 318 4.27 9.82 12.08
CA HIS A 318 3.79 10.22 10.76
C HIS A 318 4.25 11.64 10.38
N ALA A 319 4.05 12.62 11.26
CA ALA A 319 4.51 13.98 11.04
C ALA A 319 6.04 14.08 10.91
N THR A 320 6.78 13.28 11.69
CA THR A 320 8.25 13.21 11.62
C THR A 320 8.71 12.62 10.29
N ASN A 321 8.03 11.59 9.78
CA ASN A 321 8.37 11.01 8.48
C ASN A 321 8.12 12.02 7.35
N ILE A 322 6.98 12.72 7.35
CA ILE A 322 6.71 13.80 6.40
C ILE A 322 7.81 14.87 6.46
N ALA A 323 8.16 15.33 7.67
CA ALA A 323 9.21 16.33 7.86
C ALA A 323 10.57 15.84 7.34
N ARG A 324 10.91 14.57 7.59
CA ARG A 324 12.13 13.96 7.10
C ARG A 324 12.16 13.95 5.58
N ASP A 325 11.12 13.42 4.93
CA ASP A 325 11.05 13.32 3.47
C ASP A 325 11.08 14.71 2.81
N MET A 326 10.41 15.70 3.42
CA MET A 326 10.48 17.10 3.00
C MET A 326 11.91 17.65 3.00
N VAL A 327 12.72 17.27 4.00
CA VAL A 327 14.09 17.79 4.15
C VAL A 327 15.09 16.96 3.33
N THR A 328 14.97 15.63 3.32
CA THR A 328 15.97 14.73 2.74
C THR A 328 15.70 14.37 1.30
N GLU A 329 14.45 14.16 0.89
CA GLU A 329 14.14 13.64 -0.45
C GLU A 329 13.59 14.72 -1.39
N TRP A 330 12.68 15.55 -0.88
CA TRP A 330 11.94 16.51 -1.72
C TRP A 330 12.57 17.90 -1.77
N GLY A 331 13.60 18.16 -0.96
CA GLY A 331 14.34 19.42 -0.98
C GLY A 331 13.48 20.64 -0.65
N MET A 332 12.50 20.48 0.24
CA MET A 332 11.52 21.50 0.64
C MET A 332 11.95 22.32 1.87
N SER A 333 13.19 22.20 2.32
CA SER A 333 13.75 22.91 3.48
C SER A 333 14.67 24.06 3.09
N GLU A 334 15.16 24.80 4.08
CA GLU A 334 16.16 25.86 3.87
C GLU A 334 17.53 25.31 3.45
N LEU A 335 17.74 23.99 3.54
CA LEU A 335 18.96 23.31 3.05
C LEU A 335 19.03 23.26 1.51
N GLY A 336 17.95 23.65 0.84
CA GLY A 336 17.87 23.75 -0.61
C GLY A 336 17.32 22.49 -1.30
N PRO A 337 17.17 22.54 -2.63
CA PRO A 337 16.55 21.50 -3.43
C PRO A 337 17.54 20.35 -3.73
N ILE A 338 18.10 19.75 -2.68
CA ILE A 338 19.08 18.66 -2.78
C ILE A 338 18.44 17.38 -2.25
N ASN A 339 18.56 16.29 -3.01
CA ASN A 339 18.19 14.95 -2.54
C ASN A 339 19.36 14.31 -1.80
N TRP A 340 19.22 14.22 -0.48
CA TRP A 340 20.14 13.60 0.47
C TRP A 340 19.79 12.13 0.76
N GLY A 341 18.69 11.62 0.20
CA GLY A 341 18.29 10.22 0.31
C GLY A 341 19.27 9.27 -0.37
N PRO A 342 19.12 7.95 -0.16
CA PRO A 342 19.94 6.94 -0.82
C PRO A 342 19.79 7.07 -2.34
N GLN A 343 20.86 7.53 -3.01
CA GLN A 343 20.90 7.58 -4.47
C GLN A 343 21.09 6.16 -5.01
N ILE A 344 19.99 5.51 -5.34
CA ILE A 344 20.02 4.22 -6.05
C ILE A 344 20.23 4.55 -7.53
N ASP A 345 21.47 4.38 -8.02
CA ASP A 345 21.73 4.42 -9.45
C ASP A 345 21.05 3.21 -10.12
N MET A 346 20.15 3.49 -11.05
CA MET A 346 19.32 2.49 -11.73
C MET A 346 20.15 1.49 -12.56
N ASN A 347 21.42 1.81 -12.82
CA ASN A 347 22.37 0.92 -13.50
C ASN A 347 23.25 0.08 -12.56
N ASP A 348 23.27 0.33 -11.25
CA ASP A 348 24.21 -0.30 -10.30
C ASP A 348 23.52 -0.68 -8.97
N PHE A 349 22.47 -1.51 -9.07
CA PHE A 349 21.69 -2.05 -7.94
C PHE A 349 22.53 -2.81 -6.90
N GLY A 350 23.72 -3.29 -7.26
CA GLY A 350 24.61 -4.05 -6.36
C GLY A 350 25.34 -3.20 -5.32
N LYS A 351 25.57 -1.89 -5.58
CA LYS A 351 26.30 -1.01 -4.66
C LYS A 351 25.43 -0.23 -3.68
N ALA A 352 24.17 0.04 -4.02
CA ALA A 352 23.26 0.82 -3.18
C ALA A 352 23.02 0.18 -1.79
N TRP A 353 23.20 -1.13 -1.67
CA TRP A 353 23.08 -1.87 -0.41
C TRP A 353 24.36 -1.89 0.45
N MET A 354 25.53 -1.60 -0.14
CA MET A 354 26.82 -1.67 0.55
C MET A 354 27.25 -0.35 1.18
N GLU A 355 26.84 0.78 0.61
CA GLU A 355 27.17 2.10 1.15
C GLU A 355 25.91 2.98 1.21
N PRO A 356 25.24 3.10 2.37
CA PRO A 356 24.25 4.15 2.54
C PRO A 356 24.91 5.49 2.23
N ALA A 357 24.23 6.36 1.48
CA ALA A 357 24.72 7.69 1.17
C ALA A 357 25.15 8.38 2.46
N LYS A 358 26.47 8.58 2.62
CA LYS A 358 27.03 9.17 3.84
C LYS A 358 26.84 10.69 3.77
N VAL A 359 25.65 11.13 4.15
CA VAL A 359 25.46 12.52 4.59
C VAL A 359 26.45 12.74 5.73
N SER A 360 27.28 13.79 5.65
CA SER A 360 28.26 14.09 6.70
C SER A 360 27.54 14.32 8.04
N GLU A 361 28.18 14.01 9.17
CA GLU A 361 27.57 14.20 10.50
C GLU A 361 27.09 15.65 10.72
N ILE A 362 27.84 16.62 10.21
CA ILE A 362 27.46 18.04 10.24
C ILE A 362 26.17 18.28 9.46
N MET A 363 26.00 17.64 8.31
CA MET A 363 24.78 17.78 7.52
C MET A 363 23.62 17.01 8.14
N GLN A 364 23.84 15.84 8.74
CA GLN A 364 22.82 15.12 9.50
C GLN A 364 22.28 15.97 10.66
N SER A 365 23.17 16.62 11.43
CA SER A 365 22.77 17.54 12.49
C SER A 365 21.88 18.67 11.97
N LYS A 366 22.18 19.23 10.78
CA LYS A 366 21.35 20.27 10.16
C LYS A 366 19.99 19.73 9.70
N VAL A 367 19.96 18.51 9.17
CA VAL A 367 18.71 17.83 8.79
C VAL A 367 17.82 17.63 10.02
N ASP A 368 18.39 17.15 11.13
CA ASP A 368 17.65 16.92 12.38
C ASP A 368 17.11 18.23 12.97
N GLU A 369 17.88 19.32 12.91
CA GLU A 369 17.43 20.66 13.31
C GLU A 369 16.24 21.15 12.48
N GLU A 370 16.28 20.97 11.16
CA GLU A 370 15.18 21.36 10.27
C GLU A 370 13.92 20.49 10.48
N ILE A 371 14.09 19.18 10.70
CA ILE A 371 12.98 18.28 11.06
C ILE A 371 12.32 18.76 12.36
N LYS A 372 13.13 19.05 13.39
CA LYS A 372 12.63 19.57 14.67
C LYS A 372 11.90 20.90 14.51
N LYS A 373 12.42 21.81 13.68
CA LYS A 373 11.80 23.09 13.36
C LYS A 373 10.42 22.90 12.73
N LEU A 374 10.30 22.02 11.72
CA LEU A 374 9.03 21.72 11.06
C LEU A 374 8.03 21.07 12.02
N ALA A 375 8.45 20.09 12.82
CA ALA A 375 7.59 19.41 13.77
C ALA A 375 7.07 20.36 14.87
N ASN A 376 7.94 21.21 15.42
CA ASN A 376 7.55 22.21 16.42
C ASN A 376 6.61 23.27 15.84
N ALA A 377 6.85 23.72 14.60
CA ALA A 377 5.97 24.67 13.93
C ALA A 377 4.57 24.07 13.68
N ALA A 378 4.51 22.80 13.26
CA ALA A 378 3.24 22.08 13.09
C ALA A 378 2.47 21.94 14.41
N LEU A 379 3.15 21.61 15.51
CA LEU A 379 2.53 21.55 16.83
C LEU A 379 2.03 22.92 17.29
N ALA A 380 2.84 23.97 17.11
CA ALA A 380 2.46 25.34 17.49
C ALA A 380 1.22 25.83 16.72
N GLU A 381 1.13 25.54 15.41
CA GLU A 381 -0.05 25.90 14.61
C GLU A 381 -1.28 25.10 15.05
N ALA A 382 -1.15 23.80 15.29
CA ALA A 382 -2.23 22.98 15.81
C ALA A 382 -2.76 23.52 17.16
N THR A 383 -1.85 23.83 18.09
CA THR A 383 -2.20 24.41 19.39
C THR A 383 -2.93 25.75 19.24
N LYS A 384 -2.43 26.64 18.37
CA LYS A 384 -3.07 27.93 18.09
C LYS A 384 -4.50 27.76 17.57
N ILE A 385 -4.70 26.89 16.57
CA ILE A 385 -6.02 26.61 15.99
C ILE A 385 -6.98 26.08 17.06
N LEU A 386 -6.52 25.16 17.92
CA LEU A 386 -7.36 24.57 18.95
C LEU A 386 -7.69 25.53 20.08
N ILE A 387 -6.79 26.43 20.46
CA ILE A 387 -7.06 27.50 21.42
C ILE A 387 -8.13 28.46 20.86
N GLU A 388 -7.99 28.89 19.61
CA GLU A 388 -8.96 29.77 18.95
C GLU A 388 -10.35 29.12 18.81
N ASN A 389 -10.41 27.79 18.78
CA ASN A 389 -11.64 27.01 18.61
C ASN A 389 -11.99 26.15 19.84
N ARG A 390 -11.60 26.61 21.05
CA ARG A 390 -11.74 25.81 22.28
C ARG A 390 -13.18 25.38 22.57
N GLU A 391 -14.15 26.28 22.39
CA GLU A 391 -15.56 25.96 22.61
C GLU A 391 -16.05 24.86 21.66
N LYS A 392 -15.57 24.85 20.41
CA LYS A 392 -15.89 23.83 19.42
C LYS A 392 -15.26 22.49 19.76
N LEU A 393 -14.02 22.51 20.24
CA LEU A 393 -13.33 21.31 20.73
C LEU A 393 -14.15 20.64 21.85
N ASP A 394 -14.61 21.41 22.83
CA ASP A 394 -15.42 20.89 23.92
C ASP A 394 -16.80 20.35 23.44
N GLN A 395 -17.42 21.00 22.44
CA GLN A 395 -18.69 20.54 21.86
C GLN A 395 -18.53 19.21 21.11
N VAL A 396 -17.51 19.10 20.24
CA VAL A 396 -17.23 17.89 19.47
C VAL A 396 -16.87 16.72 20.40
N ALA A 397 -16.00 16.96 21.39
CA ALA A 397 -15.61 15.93 22.35
C ALA A 397 -16.80 15.41 23.17
N LYS A 398 -17.69 16.30 23.66
CA LYS A 398 -18.93 15.89 24.36
C LYS A 398 -19.84 15.06 23.46
N LEU A 399 -19.99 15.45 22.20
CA LEU A 399 -20.82 14.70 21.25
C LEU A 399 -20.24 13.31 20.99
N LEU A 400 -18.91 13.20 20.85
CA LEU A 400 -18.21 11.92 20.71
C LEU A 400 -18.38 11.02 21.92
N VAL A 401 -18.31 11.54 23.15
CA VAL A 401 -18.55 10.73 24.36
C VAL A 401 -19.99 10.21 24.42
N LEU A 402 -20.96 10.98 23.93
CA LEU A 402 -22.38 10.58 23.92
C LEU A 402 -22.72 9.56 22.83
N LYS A 403 -22.18 9.72 21.61
CA LYS A 403 -22.53 8.91 20.44
C LYS A 403 -21.50 7.85 20.06
N GLU A 404 -20.29 7.91 20.64
CA GLU A 404 -19.11 7.12 20.31
C GLU A 404 -18.56 7.32 18.88
N SER A 405 -19.38 7.79 17.94
CA SER A 405 -18.99 8.15 16.57
C SER A 405 -19.88 9.27 16.05
N ILE A 406 -19.31 10.14 15.22
CA ILE A 406 -20.03 11.21 14.52
C ILE A 406 -19.67 11.19 13.04
N ASP A 407 -20.65 11.45 12.19
CA ASP A 407 -20.48 11.50 10.74
C ASP A 407 -20.26 12.94 10.25
N GLU A 408 -19.85 13.08 8.99
CA GLU A 408 -19.56 14.37 8.31
C GLU A 408 -20.61 15.46 8.59
N ALA A 409 -21.90 15.14 8.42
CA ALA A 409 -22.98 16.11 8.56
C ALA A 409 -23.10 16.65 10.00
N GLU A 410 -22.92 15.79 11.00
CA GLU A 410 -23.00 16.18 12.41
C GLU A 410 -21.79 17.02 12.81
N PHE A 411 -20.61 16.64 12.32
CA PHE A 411 -19.39 17.41 12.54
C PHE A 411 -19.47 18.80 11.90
N GLU A 412 -19.92 18.90 10.64
CA GLU A 412 -20.10 20.18 9.97
C GLU A 412 -21.15 21.07 10.65
N GLU A 413 -22.23 20.49 11.20
CA GLU A 413 -23.23 21.24 11.95
C GLU A 413 -22.62 21.92 13.17
N VAL A 414 -21.81 21.18 13.96
CA VAL A 414 -21.10 21.75 15.12
C VAL A 414 -20.13 22.84 14.69
N MET A 415 -19.44 22.68 13.56
CA MET A 415 -18.44 23.66 13.09
C MET A 415 -19.02 24.92 12.45
N ARG A 416 -20.28 24.88 11.97
CA ARG A 416 -20.97 26.04 11.34
C ARG A 416 -21.66 26.95 12.34
N VAL A 417 -22.21 26.38 13.41
CA VAL A 417 -22.76 27.12 14.57
C VAL A 417 -21.63 27.87 15.27
#